data_AF-A0A8T2NE50-F1
#
_entry.id   AF-A0A8T2NE50-F1
#
_cell.length_a   1.000
_cell.length_b   1.000
_cell.length_c   1.000
_cell.angle_alpha   90.00
_cell.angle_beta   90.00
_cell.angle_gamma   90.00
#
_symmetry.space_group_name_H-M   'P 1'
#
loop_
_entity.id
_entity.type
_entity.pdbx_description
1 polymer ?
#
loop_
_entity_poly.entity_id
_entity_poly.type
_entity_poly.pdbx_seq_one_letter_code
_entity_poly.pdbx_strand_id
1 'polypeptide(L)'
;MGSLTAGGITLLLITAIIHIVDSAVKMDMSPSAVDDQFLKCRERMLQKVLGGLLQQELRANIKFQQAWGNTVCEHPIPKGTVQHTKALAMYTHETKGFSTEFDTAVQSQGGNARSYEGFPFKALHFLLTDALRLLGGKGCGTVCHHSDDLYEVSEGAEVRFGTFMAAIHSCDDSDTPDKGTLFEITSCTAVQVDNHACDPEEVEMLIQPFEVFKVLEMEPASLPAVSRMALCGGTHGNELSGVYLVREWQKKKRELEGEAEPITVMTLISNPRAVQHTLVSDGVPYEIARAQELNALLGPRGSDGAVDLICDLHNTTANMGLCLITNSDCDWICLHIYKYIQARISDPRTTKLSSMPVRLLNLNAPPDQNYFLASVGKHALSIEIGPQPHGLVRADILSTMKEGVHLMIEWLRLFNSGTEFEGGIVEVYSFLKNIDFPRDPETHDITAIIHPQLQDQDFCLLKPGDPIFLSFSGESVVYEGGEPLYPVFVNESSYYEKGTAFTLTRMKKVEIPPLRLKRD
;
A
#
# COMPACT_ATOMS: atom_id res chain seq x y z
N MET A 1 -16.76 21.48 34.40
CA MET A 1 -17.28 20.30 35.12
C MET A 1 -18.71 20.07 34.64
N GLY A 2 -18.89 19.17 33.68
CA GLY A 2 -20.17 18.88 33.05
C GLY A 2 -20.27 17.39 32.78
N SER A 3 -21.35 16.81 33.30
CA SER A 3 -21.80 15.43 33.17
C SER A 3 -21.63 14.89 31.75
N LEU A 4 -20.82 13.82 31.60
CA LEU A 4 -20.87 12.87 30.49
C LEU A 4 -22.28 12.27 30.48
N THR A 5 -23.16 12.75 29.62
CA THR A 5 -24.32 11.95 29.22
C THR A 5 -23.77 10.74 28.49
N ALA A 6 -24.09 9.54 28.99
CA ALA A 6 -23.68 8.28 28.41
C ALA A 6 -24.10 8.21 26.94
N GLY A 7 -23.18 8.56 26.03
CA GLY A 7 -23.27 8.16 24.64
C GLY A 7 -23.08 6.65 24.61
N GLY A 8 -24.04 5.92 24.06
CA GLY A 8 -23.85 4.50 23.81
C GLY A 8 -22.59 4.32 22.98
N ILE A 9 -21.68 3.46 23.41
CA ILE A 9 -20.53 3.06 22.61
C ILE A 9 -21.09 2.22 21.47
N THR A 10 -20.91 2.66 20.22
CA THR A 10 -21.38 1.92 19.05
C THR A 10 -20.30 1.00 18.50
N LEU A 11 -20.69 -0.02 17.74
CA LEU A 11 -19.81 -1.14 17.37
C LEU A 11 -19.37 -0.99 15.92
N LEU A 12 -18.08 -1.22 15.67
CA LEU A 12 -17.47 -1.15 14.34
C LEU A 12 -16.73 -2.47 14.05
N LEU A 13 -17.13 -3.16 12.99
CA LEU A 13 -16.40 -4.25 12.37
C LEU A 13 -15.65 -3.71 11.16
N ILE A 14 -14.41 -4.15 11.00
CA ILE A 14 -13.53 -3.72 9.90
C ILE A 14 -13.22 -4.94 9.07
N THR A 15 -13.73 -4.95 7.84
CA THR A 15 -13.44 -5.97 6.85
C THR A 15 -12.54 -5.34 5.79
N ALA A 16 -11.24 -5.62 5.83
CA ALA A 16 -10.33 -5.09 4.85
C ALA A 16 -10.42 -5.92 3.55
N ILE A 17 -10.79 -5.28 2.43
CA ILE A 17 -10.91 -5.91 1.11
C ILE A 17 -9.85 -5.28 0.21
N ILE A 18 -8.75 -5.99 -0.04
CA ILE A 18 -7.48 -5.30 -0.33
C ILE A 18 -6.94 -5.58 -1.73
N HIS A 19 -6.71 -4.51 -2.50
CA HIS A 19 -5.56 -4.31 -3.39
C HIS A 19 -5.06 -2.84 -3.39
N ILE A 20 -3.73 -2.67 -3.29
CA ILE A 20 -2.86 -1.48 -3.47
C ILE A 20 -3.36 -0.10 -2.99
N VAL A 21 -2.82 0.36 -1.84
CA VAL A 21 -2.81 1.77 -1.39
C VAL A 21 -1.45 2.11 -0.76
N ASP A 22 -0.92 3.31 -1.02
CA ASP A 22 0.46 3.76 -0.72
C ASP A 22 0.78 4.02 0.77
N SER A 23 -0.21 3.99 1.66
CA SER A 23 -0.03 4.09 3.12
C SER A 23 -1.36 3.88 3.84
N ALA A 24 -1.34 3.21 5.01
CA ALA A 24 -2.53 3.08 5.84
C ALA A 24 -2.76 4.32 6.73
N VAL A 25 -4.02 4.70 6.90
CA VAL A 25 -4.49 5.79 7.75
C VAL A 25 -4.67 5.27 9.18
N LYS A 26 -3.95 5.85 10.13
CA LYS A 26 -4.14 5.50 11.54
C LYS A 26 -5.51 6.00 12.04
N MET A 27 -6.36 5.10 12.51
CA MET A 27 -7.59 5.49 13.20
C MET A 27 -7.30 5.79 14.67
N ASP A 28 -7.81 6.91 15.13
CA ASP A 28 -7.80 7.30 16.54
C ASP A 28 -9.11 8.01 16.91
N MET A 29 -9.12 8.69 18.05
CA MET A 29 -10.27 9.47 18.49
C MET A 29 -10.45 10.77 17.70
N SER A 30 -9.77 10.99 16.58
CA SER A 30 -9.81 12.22 15.77
C SER A 30 -9.81 13.48 16.64
N PRO A 31 -8.75 13.72 17.44
CA PRO A 31 -8.74 14.76 18.47
C PRO A 31 -8.81 16.19 17.89
N SER A 32 -8.57 16.33 16.59
CA SER A 32 -8.65 17.61 15.89
C SER A 32 -9.96 17.81 15.11
N ALA A 33 -10.94 16.90 15.25
CA ALA A 33 -12.20 17.01 14.52
C ALA A 33 -13.11 18.11 15.08
N VAL A 34 -13.84 18.79 14.19
CA VAL A 34 -14.94 19.71 14.54
C VAL A 34 -16.19 18.88 14.80
N ASP A 35 -16.57 18.74 16.06
CA ASP A 35 -17.54 17.74 16.53
C ASP A 35 -18.67 18.33 17.41
N ASP A 36 -18.85 19.65 17.39
CA ASP A 36 -19.88 20.34 18.19
C ASP A 36 -21.29 19.88 17.78
N GLN A 37 -22.06 19.40 18.76
CA GLN A 37 -23.44 18.95 18.57
C GLN A 37 -24.47 20.09 18.68
N PHE A 38 -24.05 21.29 19.06
CA PHE A 38 -24.88 22.49 19.25
C PHE A 38 -26.08 22.31 20.21
N LEU A 39 -26.05 21.32 21.11
CA LEU A 39 -27.18 20.97 21.99
C LEU A 39 -27.66 22.14 22.86
N LYS A 40 -26.76 23.04 23.26
CA LYS A 40 -27.04 24.17 24.16
C LYS A 40 -27.16 25.52 23.46
N CYS A 41 -26.89 25.57 22.16
CA CYS A 41 -26.79 26.83 21.41
C CYS A 41 -27.47 26.79 20.04
N ARG A 42 -28.25 25.74 19.75
CA ARG A 42 -28.94 25.53 18.48
C ARG A 42 -29.65 26.79 17.95
N GLU A 43 -30.53 27.38 18.73
CA GLU A 43 -31.33 28.54 18.31
C GLU A 43 -30.43 29.76 18.02
N ARG A 44 -29.41 29.97 18.85
CA ARG A 44 -28.46 31.08 18.68
C ARG A 44 -27.59 30.88 17.44
N MET A 45 -27.15 29.65 17.19
CA MET A 45 -26.35 29.32 16.02
C MET A 45 -27.19 29.44 14.74
N LEU A 46 -28.43 28.96 14.75
CA LEU A 46 -29.36 29.13 13.63
C LEU A 46 -29.61 30.62 13.33
N GLN A 47 -29.85 31.45 14.36
CA GLN A 47 -29.98 32.89 14.18
C GLN A 47 -28.73 33.53 13.57
N LYS A 48 -27.53 33.11 14.00
CA LYS A 48 -26.26 33.62 13.44
C LYS A 48 -26.05 33.19 11.99
N VAL A 49 -26.37 31.94 11.67
CA VAL A 49 -26.30 31.37 10.32
C VAL A 49 -27.21 32.12 9.37
N LEU A 50 -28.48 32.30 9.75
CA LEU A 50 -29.47 33.04 8.94
C LEU A 50 -29.22 34.56 8.95
N GLY A 51 -28.54 35.08 9.97
CA GLY A 51 -28.19 36.48 10.15
C GLY A 51 -26.99 36.97 9.33
N GLY A 52 -26.44 36.14 8.44
CA GLY A 52 -25.41 36.54 7.47
C GLY A 52 -24.13 35.72 7.48
N LEU A 53 -23.92 34.83 8.47
CA LEU A 53 -22.70 34.01 8.54
C LEU A 53 -22.57 33.10 7.31
N LEU A 54 -23.65 32.43 6.89
CA LEU A 54 -23.63 31.58 5.70
C LEU A 54 -23.23 32.37 4.44
N GLN A 55 -23.79 33.57 4.26
CA GLN A 55 -23.51 34.43 3.12
C GLN A 55 -22.07 34.96 3.15
N GLN A 56 -21.51 35.18 4.33
CA GLN A 56 -20.11 35.54 4.50
C GLN A 56 -19.20 34.38 4.07
N GLU A 57 -19.47 33.15 4.52
CA GLU A 57 -18.70 31.95 4.17
C GLU A 57 -18.79 31.64 2.67
N LEU A 58 -19.98 31.72 2.08
CA LEU A 58 -20.18 31.54 0.62
C LEU A 58 -19.42 32.58 -0.20
N ARG A 59 -19.32 33.84 0.24
CA ARG A 59 -18.54 34.87 -0.47
C ARG A 59 -17.03 34.67 -0.34
N ALA A 60 -16.59 34.04 0.75
CA ALA A 60 -15.18 33.81 1.03
C ALA A 60 -14.61 32.60 0.29
N ASN A 61 -15.45 31.64 -0.12
CA ASN A 61 -15.01 30.43 -0.81
C ASN A 61 -15.83 30.19 -2.10
N ILE A 62 -15.18 30.37 -3.25
CA ILE A 62 -15.80 30.22 -4.58
C ILE A 62 -16.32 28.79 -4.84
N LYS A 63 -15.62 27.77 -4.34
CA LYS A 63 -16.05 26.37 -4.49
C LYS A 63 -17.29 26.10 -3.63
N PHE A 64 -17.31 26.59 -2.39
CA PHE A 64 -18.48 26.51 -1.53
C PHE A 64 -19.69 27.21 -2.18
N GLN A 65 -19.48 28.39 -2.76
CA GLN A 65 -20.53 29.11 -3.49
C GLN A 65 -21.08 28.32 -4.67
N GLN A 66 -20.20 27.70 -5.45
CA GLN A 66 -20.58 26.90 -6.62
C GLN A 66 -21.33 25.63 -6.23
N ALA A 67 -20.86 24.92 -5.18
CA ALA A 67 -21.50 23.73 -4.66
C ALA A 67 -22.90 24.04 -4.07
N TRP A 68 -23.06 25.17 -3.36
CA TRP A 68 -24.31 25.53 -2.71
C TRP A 68 -25.51 25.65 -3.66
N GLY A 69 -25.27 26.01 -4.93
CA GLY A 69 -26.20 25.88 -6.04
C GLY A 69 -27.60 26.52 -5.90
N ASN A 70 -28.41 26.35 -6.95
CA ASN A 70 -29.83 26.73 -6.98
C ASN A 70 -30.74 25.49 -7.05
N THR A 71 -30.41 24.44 -6.28
CA THR A 71 -31.21 23.21 -6.22
C THR A 71 -32.60 23.52 -5.66
N VAL A 72 -33.63 23.13 -6.41
CA VAL A 72 -35.02 23.13 -5.97
C VAL A 72 -35.33 21.73 -5.49
N CYS A 73 -35.59 21.58 -4.19
CA CYS A 73 -35.86 20.28 -3.60
C CYS A 73 -37.36 20.08 -3.39
N GLU A 74 -37.90 18.98 -3.89
CA GLU A 74 -39.32 18.63 -3.74
C GLU A 74 -39.66 18.14 -2.32
N HIS A 75 -38.67 17.68 -1.56
CA HIS A 75 -38.85 17.07 -0.25
C HIS A 75 -38.02 17.75 0.85
N PRO A 76 -38.46 18.93 1.34
CA PRO A 76 -37.72 19.67 2.36
C PRO A 76 -37.65 18.92 3.69
N ILE A 77 -36.56 19.14 4.43
CA ILE A 77 -36.36 18.55 5.75
C ILE A 77 -37.47 19.02 6.71
N PRO A 78 -38.23 18.09 7.34
CA PRO A 78 -39.27 18.43 8.30
C PRO A 78 -38.74 19.30 9.44
N LYS A 79 -39.43 20.41 9.75
CA LYS A 79 -39.04 21.40 10.77
C LYS A 79 -37.69 22.09 10.52
N GLY A 80 -37.06 21.84 9.36
CA GLY A 80 -35.86 22.51 8.89
C GLY A 80 -36.17 23.78 8.11
N THR A 81 -35.13 24.57 7.87
CA THR A 81 -35.19 25.71 6.94
C THR A 81 -34.77 25.25 5.54
N VAL A 82 -35.03 26.07 4.51
CA VAL A 82 -34.50 25.84 3.16
C VAL A 82 -32.96 25.65 3.17
N GLN A 83 -32.24 26.36 4.03
CA GLN A 83 -30.79 26.20 4.15
C GLN A 83 -30.34 24.83 4.70
N HIS A 84 -31.17 24.14 5.49
CA HIS A 84 -30.85 22.79 5.97
C HIS A 84 -30.94 21.80 4.80
N THR A 85 -32.04 21.86 4.04
CA THR A 85 -32.23 21.03 2.85
C THR A 85 -31.12 21.28 1.82
N LYS A 86 -30.74 22.56 1.60
CA LYS A 86 -29.62 22.90 0.71
C LYS A 86 -28.28 22.39 1.20
N ALA A 87 -27.99 22.50 2.50
CA ALA A 87 -26.76 21.97 3.07
C ALA A 87 -26.66 20.46 2.86
N LEU A 88 -27.74 19.73 3.14
CA LEU A 88 -27.81 18.28 2.95
C LEU A 88 -27.61 17.92 1.48
N ALA A 89 -28.41 18.49 0.58
CA ALA A 89 -28.35 18.21 -0.85
C ALA A 89 -26.98 18.51 -1.47
N MET A 90 -26.34 19.61 -1.06
CA MET A 90 -25.00 19.94 -1.54
C MET A 90 -23.96 18.93 -1.05
N TYR A 91 -24.07 18.44 0.20
CA TYR A 91 -23.10 17.50 0.74
C TYR A 91 -23.24 16.10 0.13
N THR A 92 -24.47 15.66 -0.13
CA THR A 92 -24.79 14.34 -0.71
C THR A 92 -24.68 14.30 -2.23
N HIS A 93 -24.46 15.42 -2.90
CA HIS A 93 -24.26 15.50 -4.35
C HIS A 93 -22.79 15.81 -4.62
N GLU A 94 -22.08 14.94 -5.34
CA GLU A 94 -20.64 15.06 -5.51
C GLU A 94 -20.29 16.19 -6.49
N THR A 95 -20.29 17.42 -5.99
CA THR A 95 -19.94 18.60 -6.78
C THR A 95 -18.43 18.87 -6.65
N LYS A 96 -17.63 18.26 -7.55
CA LYS A 96 -16.25 18.68 -7.86
C LYS A 96 -15.30 18.77 -6.65
N GLY A 97 -15.36 17.80 -5.73
CA GLY A 97 -14.42 17.69 -4.60
C GLY A 97 -14.59 18.71 -3.47
N PHE A 98 -15.73 19.42 -3.39
CA PHE A 98 -16.00 20.32 -2.26
C PHE A 98 -16.26 19.56 -0.95
N SER A 99 -16.96 18.42 -1.00
CA SER A 99 -17.16 17.53 0.17
C SER A 99 -15.81 17.16 0.80
N THR A 100 -14.83 16.76 -0.02
CA THR A 100 -13.45 16.47 0.44
C THR A 100 -12.78 17.66 1.12
N GLU A 101 -12.92 18.88 0.57
CA GLU A 101 -12.36 20.11 1.18
C GLU A 101 -13.02 20.43 2.52
N PHE A 102 -14.35 20.26 2.61
CA PHE A 102 -15.10 20.42 3.84
C PHE A 102 -14.69 19.39 4.89
N ASP A 103 -14.66 18.11 4.53
CA ASP A 103 -14.34 16.99 5.42
C ASP A 103 -12.90 17.08 5.94
N THR A 104 -11.95 17.49 5.08
CA THR A 104 -10.56 17.78 5.51
C THR A 104 -10.51 18.88 6.58
N ALA A 105 -11.30 19.95 6.41
CA ALA A 105 -11.36 21.03 7.38
C ALA A 105 -12.05 20.58 8.69
N VAL A 106 -13.12 19.78 8.58
CA VAL A 106 -13.80 19.18 9.74
C VAL A 106 -12.83 18.30 10.51
N GLN A 107 -12.06 17.43 9.86
CA GLN A 107 -11.15 16.49 10.52
C GLN A 107 -9.97 17.16 11.25
N SER A 108 -9.55 18.37 10.82
CA SER A 108 -8.27 18.97 11.24
C SER A 108 -8.36 20.27 12.05
N GLN A 109 -9.50 20.96 12.07
CA GLN A 109 -9.58 22.33 12.61
C GLN A 109 -10.37 22.48 13.92
N GLY A 110 -10.83 21.40 14.55
CA GLY A 110 -11.56 21.40 15.82
C GLY A 110 -10.72 21.24 17.09
N GLY A 111 -9.41 20.96 16.99
CA GLY A 111 -8.59 20.56 18.15
C GLY A 111 -8.45 21.59 19.28
N ASN A 112 -8.63 22.89 19.00
CA ASN A 112 -8.69 23.94 20.02
C ASN A 112 -9.40 25.21 19.49
N ALA A 113 -9.61 26.19 20.38
CA ALA A 113 -10.29 27.44 20.02
C ALA A 113 -9.59 28.19 18.87
N ARG A 114 -8.25 28.19 18.82
CA ARG A 114 -7.48 28.89 17.78
C ARG A 114 -7.59 28.19 16.43
N SER A 115 -7.56 26.86 16.39
CA SER A 115 -7.80 26.12 15.15
C SER A 115 -9.25 26.32 14.68
N TYR A 116 -10.21 26.30 15.62
CA TYR A 116 -11.63 26.46 15.30
C TYR A 116 -11.98 27.87 14.82
N GLU A 117 -11.28 28.91 15.30
CA GLU A 117 -11.39 30.25 14.73
C GLU A 117 -11.11 30.24 13.22
N GLY A 118 -10.11 29.47 12.79
CA GLY A 118 -9.74 29.25 11.39
C GLY A 118 -10.71 28.39 10.57
N PHE A 119 -11.61 27.63 11.21
CA PHE A 119 -12.57 26.77 10.50
C PHE A 119 -13.57 27.58 9.66
N PRO A 120 -13.54 27.51 8.32
CA PRO A 120 -14.27 28.46 7.47
C PRO A 120 -15.71 28.04 7.15
N PHE A 121 -16.15 26.87 7.64
CA PHE A 121 -17.43 26.25 7.27
C PHE A 121 -18.37 26.08 8.47
N LYS A 122 -18.41 27.07 9.38
CA LYS A 122 -19.19 26.99 10.63
C LYS A 122 -20.69 26.92 10.35
N ALA A 123 -21.17 27.64 9.33
CA ALA A 123 -22.57 27.60 8.97
C ALA A 123 -22.96 26.25 8.37
N LEU A 124 -22.13 25.70 7.48
CA LEU A 124 -22.36 24.41 6.84
C LEU A 124 -22.37 23.27 7.86
N HIS A 125 -21.34 23.19 8.70
CA HIS A 125 -21.23 22.17 9.75
C HIS A 125 -22.45 22.19 10.69
N PHE A 126 -22.89 23.39 11.10
CA PHE A 126 -24.11 23.53 11.89
C PHE A 126 -25.36 23.04 11.15
N LEU A 127 -25.56 23.48 9.90
CA LEU A 127 -26.76 23.13 9.12
C LEU A 127 -26.85 21.63 8.86
N LEU A 128 -25.74 20.96 8.54
CA LEU A 128 -25.68 19.50 8.40
C LEU A 128 -25.96 18.79 9.73
N THR A 129 -25.29 19.22 10.80
CA THR A 129 -25.48 18.64 12.14
C THR A 129 -26.92 18.76 12.63
N ASP A 130 -27.56 19.90 12.39
CA ASP A 130 -28.96 20.12 12.77
C ASP A 130 -29.93 19.43 11.81
N ALA A 131 -29.63 19.35 10.52
CA ALA A 131 -30.43 18.62 9.53
C ALA A 131 -30.58 17.14 9.90
N LEU A 132 -29.47 16.45 10.19
CA LEU A 132 -29.50 15.04 10.58
C LEU A 132 -30.28 14.82 11.88
N ARG A 133 -30.16 15.73 12.84
CA ARG A 133 -30.95 15.71 14.09
C ARG A 133 -32.45 15.88 13.84
N LEU A 134 -32.84 16.74 12.91
CA LEU A 134 -34.24 17.00 12.56
C LEU A 134 -34.89 15.81 11.85
N LEU A 135 -34.12 15.12 11.02
CA LEU A 135 -34.54 13.88 10.35
C LEU A 135 -34.65 12.72 11.35
N GLY A 136 -33.70 12.62 12.28
CA GLY A 136 -33.69 11.65 13.37
C GLY A 136 -33.42 10.21 12.91
N GLY A 137 -32.68 9.46 13.74
CA GLY A 137 -32.45 8.02 13.51
C GLY A 137 -33.67 7.17 13.89
N LYS A 138 -33.86 6.04 13.20
CA LYS A 138 -34.91 5.04 13.52
C LYS A 138 -34.49 4.03 14.61
N GLY A 139 -33.37 4.27 15.28
CA GLY A 139 -32.71 3.34 16.20
C GLY A 139 -31.32 2.97 15.70
N CYS A 140 -30.61 2.10 16.42
CA CYS A 140 -29.32 1.60 15.97
C CYS A 140 -29.51 0.55 14.87
N GLY A 141 -28.71 0.64 13.81
CA GLY A 141 -28.71 -0.31 12.71
C GLY A 141 -27.31 -0.49 12.14
N THR A 142 -27.13 -1.57 11.41
CA THR A 142 -25.90 -1.82 10.64
C THR A 142 -25.95 -1.04 9.34
N VAL A 143 -24.86 -0.36 9.03
CA VAL A 143 -24.63 0.41 7.81
C VAL A 143 -23.21 0.13 7.33
N CYS A 144 -22.97 0.31 6.04
CA CYS A 144 -21.71 -0.06 5.41
C CYS A 144 -21.06 1.18 4.82
N HIS A 145 -19.76 1.36 5.06
CA HIS A 145 -18.98 2.43 4.45
C HIS A 145 -17.80 1.83 3.72
N HIS A 146 -17.65 2.21 2.45
CA HIS A 146 -16.49 1.87 1.66
C HIS A 146 -15.51 3.04 1.61
N SER A 147 -14.24 2.77 1.85
CA SER A 147 -13.16 3.73 1.70
C SER A 147 -12.06 3.14 0.84
N ASP A 148 -11.54 3.90 -0.11
CA ASP A 148 -10.37 3.50 -0.91
C ASP A 148 -9.09 3.39 -0.06
N ASP A 149 -9.09 3.94 1.16
CA ASP A 149 -7.95 3.92 2.08
C ASP A 149 -7.86 2.61 2.89
N LEU A 150 -6.64 2.23 3.25
CA LEU A 150 -6.37 1.23 4.29
C LEU A 150 -6.31 1.90 5.65
N TYR A 151 -6.70 1.20 6.72
CA TYR A 151 -6.69 1.76 8.08
C TYR A 151 -5.91 0.89 9.07
N GLU A 152 -5.15 1.55 9.95
CA GLU A 152 -4.44 0.92 11.06
C GLU A 152 -5.17 1.20 12.39
N VAL A 153 -5.62 0.13 13.06
CA VAL A 153 -6.28 0.21 14.37
C VAL A 153 -6.21 -1.13 15.09
N SER A 154 -6.21 -1.09 16.43
CA SER A 154 -6.25 -2.31 17.25
C SER A 154 -7.68 -2.69 17.64
N GLU A 155 -7.95 -3.99 17.73
CA GLU A 155 -9.19 -4.51 18.30
C GLU A 155 -9.42 -3.93 19.70
N GLY A 156 -10.67 -3.55 19.98
CA GLY A 156 -11.08 -2.94 21.24
C GLY A 156 -10.76 -1.45 21.37
N ALA A 157 -10.04 -0.84 20.41
CA ALA A 157 -9.81 0.60 20.40
C ALA A 157 -11.11 1.38 20.20
N GLU A 158 -11.19 2.54 20.85
CA GLU A 158 -12.23 3.53 20.56
C GLU A 158 -11.72 4.49 19.46
N VAL A 159 -12.55 4.70 18.44
CA VAL A 159 -12.23 5.52 17.28
C VAL A 159 -13.38 6.43 16.90
N ARG A 160 -13.05 7.50 16.18
CA ARG A 160 -14.00 8.37 15.50
C ARG A 160 -13.50 8.62 14.09
N PHE A 161 -14.40 8.61 13.11
CA PHE A 161 -14.04 9.00 11.74
C PHE A 161 -13.70 10.49 11.62
N GLY A 162 -14.22 11.32 12.53
CA GLY A 162 -13.85 12.73 12.62
C GLY A 162 -14.34 13.59 11.46
N THR A 163 -15.27 13.07 10.65
CA THR A 163 -15.94 13.72 9.53
C THR A 163 -17.38 13.24 9.41
N PHE A 164 -18.20 13.91 8.61
CA PHE A 164 -19.45 13.31 8.16
C PHE A 164 -19.12 12.13 7.26
N MET A 165 -19.84 11.02 7.42
CA MET A 165 -19.53 9.78 6.72
C MET A 165 -20.76 9.28 5.96
N ALA A 166 -20.61 9.10 4.65
CA ALA A 166 -21.59 8.45 3.80
C ALA A 166 -21.59 6.94 4.03
N ALA A 167 -22.78 6.35 4.12
CA ALA A 167 -22.97 4.92 4.30
C ALA A 167 -24.20 4.42 3.53
N ILE A 168 -24.24 3.11 3.29
CA ILE A 168 -25.32 2.39 2.60
C ILE A 168 -25.89 1.26 3.47
N HIS A 169 -27.07 0.74 3.13
CA HIS A 169 -27.73 -0.32 3.90
C HIS A 169 -27.18 -1.74 3.67
N SER A 170 -26.57 -2.02 2.52
CA SER A 170 -26.06 -3.36 2.17
C SER A 170 -24.54 -3.43 2.23
N CYS A 171 -24.04 -4.52 2.81
CA CYS A 171 -22.61 -4.89 2.79
C CYS A 171 -22.38 -6.04 1.78
N ASP A 172 -23.27 -6.23 0.79
CA ASP A 172 -23.17 -7.37 -0.14
C ASP A 172 -21.86 -7.34 -0.96
N ASP A 173 -21.25 -8.52 -1.11
CA ASP A 173 -20.00 -8.78 -1.85
C ASP A 173 -20.07 -8.40 -3.36
N SER A 174 -21.26 -8.13 -3.92
CA SER A 174 -21.38 -7.70 -5.32
C SER A 174 -21.15 -6.21 -5.52
N ASP A 175 -21.35 -5.41 -4.46
CA ASP A 175 -21.11 -3.97 -4.44
C ASP A 175 -19.76 -3.63 -3.82
N THR A 176 -18.95 -4.64 -3.45
CA THR A 176 -17.59 -4.42 -2.94
C THR A 176 -16.67 -4.00 -4.08
N PRO A 177 -16.13 -2.77 -4.07
CA PRO A 177 -15.11 -2.35 -5.01
C PRO A 177 -13.83 -3.19 -4.83
N ASP A 178 -13.02 -3.28 -5.88
CA ASP A 178 -11.81 -4.13 -5.93
C ASP A 178 -10.68 -3.69 -4.97
N LYS A 179 -10.82 -2.60 -4.21
CA LYS A 179 -9.79 -1.97 -3.36
C LYS A 179 -10.35 -1.35 -2.08
N GLY A 180 -9.54 -1.18 -1.01
CA GLY A 180 -9.87 -0.33 0.14
C GLY A 180 -10.22 -1.05 1.46
N THR A 181 -11.02 -0.38 2.30
CA THR A 181 -11.55 -0.90 3.57
C THR A 181 -13.06 -0.83 3.56
N LEU A 182 -13.71 -1.98 3.82
CA LEU A 182 -15.14 -2.03 4.10
C LEU A 182 -15.36 -1.96 5.61
N PHE A 183 -16.08 -0.92 6.03
CA PHE A 183 -16.52 -0.78 7.40
C PHE A 183 -17.95 -1.27 7.53
N GLU A 184 -18.15 -2.29 8.36
CA GLU A 184 -19.47 -2.69 8.82
C GLU A 184 -19.74 -1.99 10.16
N ILE A 185 -20.59 -0.98 10.13
CA ILE A 185 -20.79 -0.05 11.24
C ILE A 185 -22.16 -0.28 11.83
N THR A 186 -22.23 -0.72 13.08
CA THR A 186 -23.45 -0.47 13.86
C THR A 186 -23.43 1.00 14.25
N SER A 187 -24.38 1.79 13.77
CA SER A 187 -24.50 3.21 14.13
C SER A 187 -25.87 3.48 14.75
N CYS A 188 -25.89 4.25 15.83
CA CYS A 188 -27.11 4.75 16.46
C CYS A 188 -27.48 6.16 16.00
N THR A 189 -26.55 6.83 15.30
CA THR A 189 -26.73 8.18 14.78
C THR A 189 -26.80 8.25 13.25
N ALA A 190 -26.67 7.12 12.56
CA ALA A 190 -26.91 7.03 11.13
C ALA A 190 -28.33 7.47 10.81
N VAL A 191 -28.42 8.43 9.89
CA VAL A 191 -29.68 9.01 9.44
C VAL A 191 -29.83 8.75 7.96
N GLN A 192 -30.97 8.18 7.58
CA GLN A 192 -31.39 8.01 6.20
C GLN A 192 -31.70 9.38 5.59
N VAL A 193 -30.98 9.73 4.52
CA VAL A 193 -31.01 11.07 3.90
C VAL A 193 -31.53 11.07 2.47
N ASP A 194 -31.55 9.91 1.80
CA ASP A 194 -32.00 9.69 0.42
C ASP A 194 -33.25 10.51 0.02
N ASN A 195 -34.29 10.45 0.84
CA ASN A 195 -35.59 11.09 0.60
C ASN A 195 -35.56 12.63 0.72
N HIS A 196 -34.50 13.19 1.28
CA HIS A 196 -34.34 14.62 1.55
C HIS A 196 -33.08 15.23 0.94
N ALA A 197 -32.27 14.42 0.26
CA ALA A 197 -31.00 14.76 -0.37
C ALA A 197 -31.14 15.36 -1.78
N CYS A 198 -32.37 15.44 -2.32
CA CYS A 198 -32.69 16.19 -3.53
C CYS A 198 -31.86 15.77 -4.76
N ASP A 199 -31.89 14.46 -5.08
CA ASP A 199 -31.08 13.74 -6.09
C ASP A 199 -29.68 13.32 -5.58
N PRO A 200 -29.59 12.39 -4.60
CA PRO A 200 -28.31 11.89 -4.11
C PRO A 200 -27.62 10.96 -5.13
N GLU A 201 -26.32 11.15 -5.35
CA GLU A 201 -25.46 10.18 -6.03
C GLU A 201 -24.98 9.17 -4.99
N GLU A 202 -25.69 8.05 -4.85
CA GLU A 202 -25.29 6.85 -4.07
C GLU A 202 -25.25 6.98 -2.53
N VAL A 203 -25.39 8.20 -1.96
CA VAL A 203 -25.44 8.40 -0.50
C VAL A 203 -26.83 8.15 0.08
N GLU A 204 -27.02 6.99 0.73
CA GLU A 204 -28.29 6.64 1.40
C GLU A 204 -28.38 7.19 2.83
N MET A 205 -27.26 7.12 3.56
CA MET A 205 -27.18 7.47 4.97
C MET A 205 -25.96 8.35 5.29
N LEU A 206 -26.10 9.16 6.34
CA LEU A 206 -25.00 9.94 6.91
C LEU A 206 -24.82 9.65 8.40
N ILE A 207 -23.56 9.49 8.80
CA ILE A 207 -23.11 9.43 10.20
C ILE A 207 -22.42 10.74 10.57
N GLN A 208 -22.59 11.19 11.81
CA GLN A 208 -22.05 12.45 12.31
C GLN A 208 -20.60 12.31 12.82
N PRO A 209 -19.78 13.39 12.75
CA PRO A 209 -18.35 13.34 13.10
C PRO A 209 -18.03 13.03 14.57
N PHE A 210 -19.03 13.06 15.45
CA PHE A 210 -18.86 12.92 16.90
C PHE A 210 -19.20 11.53 17.44
N GLU A 211 -19.74 10.61 16.62
CA GLU A 211 -20.04 9.26 17.09
C GLU A 211 -18.75 8.49 17.41
N VAL A 212 -18.76 7.77 18.53
CA VAL A 212 -17.62 6.97 19.01
C VAL A 212 -17.90 5.51 18.74
N PHE A 213 -16.96 4.87 18.08
CA PHE A 213 -17.03 3.47 17.71
C PHE A 213 -16.00 2.68 18.48
N LYS A 214 -16.34 1.45 18.86
CA LYS A 214 -15.41 0.45 19.36
C LYS A 214 -15.14 -0.58 18.27
N VAL A 215 -13.87 -0.76 17.94
CA VAL A 215 -13.43 -1.80 16.99
C VAL A 215 -13.65 -3.18 17.63
N LEU A 216 -14.44 -4.02 16.98
CA LEU A 216 -14.80 -5.34 17.48
C LEU A 216 -13.87 -6.45 16.99
N GLU A 217 -13.61 -6.48 15.70
CA GLU A 217 -12.85 -7.55 15.05
C GLU A 217 -12.30 -7.00 13.74
N MET A 218 -11.09 -7.45 13.38
CA MET A 218 -10.53 -7.27 12.05
C MET A 218 -10.54 -8.64 11.37
N GLU A 219 -11.41 -8.81 10.36
CA GLU A 219 -11.45 -10.05 9.61
C GLU A 219 -10.13 -10.26 8.83
N PRO A 220 -9.59 -11.49 8.77
CA PRO A 220 -8.42 -11.79 7.96
C PRO A 220 -8.64 -11.35 6.52
N ALA A 221 -7.60 -10.78 5.91
CA ALA A 221 -7.60 -10.52 4.48
C ALA A 221 -7.87 -11.84 3.74
N SER A 222 -8.83 -11.81 2.82
CA SER A 222 -9.29 -12.98 2.09
C SER A 222 -8.87 -12.86 0.63
N LEU A 223 -7.87 -13.64 0.21
CA LEU A 223 -7.31 -13.57 -1.15
C LEU A 223 -7.56 -14.87 -1.94
N PRO A 224 -7.73 -14.80 -3.28
CA PRO A 224 -7.92 -15.98 -4.11
C PRO A 224 -6.68 -16.89 -4.10
N ALA A 225 -6.88 -18.17 -4.45
CA ALA A 225 -5.79 -19.14 -4.56
C ALA A 225 -4.76 -18.71 -5.61
N VAL A 226 -3.47 -18.90 -5.32
CA VAL A 226 -2.39 -18.67 -6.27
C VAL A 226 -2.12 -19.96 -7.05
N SER A 227 -2.76 -20.11 -8.20
CA SER A 227 -2.79 -21.39 -8.92
C SER A 227 -1.72 -21.48 -10.02
N ARG A 228 -1.35 -20.35 -10.62
CA ARG A 228 -0.38 -20.26 -11.72
C ARG A 228 0.80 -19.40 -11.29
N MET A 229 1.95 -20.04 -11.08
CA MET A 229 3.19 -19.36 -10.75
C MET A 229 4.22 -19.54 -11.88
N ALA A 230 4.96 -18.48 -12.22
CA ALA A 230 6.14 -18.57 -13.06
C ALA A 230 7.42 -18.41 -12.22
N LEU A 231 8.35 -19.35 -12.36
CA LEU A 231 9.71 -19.28 -11.85
C LEU A 231 10.65 -18.95 -13.02
N CYS A 232 11.16 -17.74 -13.00
CA CYS A 232 11.97 -17.13 -14.05
C CYS A 232 13.43 -17.04 -13.62
N GLY A 233 14.35 -17.32 -14.55
CA GLY A 233 15.77 -17.20 -14.29
C GLY A 233 16.53 -16.81 -15.55
N GLY A 234 17.66 -16.14 -15.38
CA GLY A 234 18.44 -15.64 -16.52
C GLY A 234 17.75 -14.49 -17.24
N THR A 235 17.05 -13.61 -16.51
CA THR A 235 16.65 -12.29 -17.03
C THR A 235 17.90 -11.50 -17.42
N HIS A 236 18.92 -11.53 -16.56
CA HIS A 236 20.30 -11.22 -16.91
C HIS A 236 21.09 -12.51 -17.12
N GLY A 237 21.67 -12.70 -18.31
CA GLY A 237 22.21 -13.99 -18.74
C GLY A 237 23.46 -14.47 -17.98
N ASN A 238 24.14 -13.56 -17.29
CA ASN A 238 25.35 -13.79 -16.50
C ASN A 238 25.08 -14.00 -15.00
N GLU A 239 23.83 -13.88 -14.54
CA GLU A 239 23.42 -14.19 -13.16
C GLU A 239 23.08 -15.69 -13.05
N LEU A 240 24.11 -16.49 -12.81
CA LEU A 240 24.04 -17.91 -13.14
C LEU A 240 23.23 -18.78 -12.17
N SER A 241 23.00 -18.36 -10.92
CA SER A 241 22.27 -19.20 -9.95
C SER A 241 20.83 -19.45 -10.41
N GLY A 242 20.13 -18.39 -10.84
CA GLY A 242 18.77 -18.50 -11.38
C GLY A 242 18.72 -19.35 -12.65
N VAL A 243 19.69 -19.17 -13.55
CA VAL A 243 19.82 -19.96 -14.79
C VAL A 243 19.93 -21.46 -14.49
N TYR A 244 20.84 -21.86 -13.60
CA TYR A 244 21.05 -23.27 -13.29
C TYR A 244 19.91 -23.87 -12.47
N LEU A 245 19.32 -23.12 -11.53
CA LEU A 245 18.19 -23.59 -10.74
C LEU A 245 16.97 -23.89 -11.63
N VAL A 246 16.64 -22.99 -12.56
CA VAL A 246 15.54 -23.19 -13.52
C VAL A 246 15.83 -24.40 -14.42
N ARG A 247 17.06 -24.57 -14.92
CA ARG A 247 17.44 -25.74 -15.72
C ARG A 247 17.33 -27.05 -14.93
N GLU A 248 17.72 -27.07 -13.66
CA GLU A 248 17.57 -28.23 -12.78
C GLU A 248 16.09 -28.60 -12.63
N TRP A 249 15.24 -27.61 -12.37
CA TRP A 249 13.79 -27.79 -12.26
C TRP A 249 13.16 -28.32 -13.56
N GLN A 250 13.51 -27.72 -14.70
CA GLN A 250 13.04 -28.18 -16.01
C GLN A 250 13.46 -29.62 -16.29
N LYS A 251 14.66 -30.03 -15.85
CA LYS A 251 15.11 -31.42 -15.97
C LYS A 251 14.27 -32.36 -15.09
N LYS A 252 14.07 -32.02 -13.81
CA LYS A 252 13.26 -32.83 -12.89
C LYS A 252 11.81 -32.98 -13.36
N LYS A 253 11.20 -31.90 -13.86
CA LYS A 253 9.82 -31.93 -14.36
C LYS A 253 9.63 -32.89 -15.55
N ARG A 254 10.66 -33.05 -16.40
CA ARG A 254 10.67 -34.04 -17.49
C ARG A 254 10.85 -35.48 -16.98
N GLU A 255 11.46 -35.67 -15.81
CA GLU A 255 11.73 -36.98 -15.23
C GLU A 255 10.55 -37.50 -14.38
N LEU A 256 9.68 -36.60 -13.89
CA LEU A 256 8.60 -36.89 -12.94
C LEU A 256 7.20 -36.78 -13.57
N GLU A 257 7.05 -37.05 -14.87
CA GLU A 257 5.77 -36.92 -15.60
C GLU A 257 4.60 -37.62 -14.88
N GLY A 258 3.57 -36.85 -14.47
CA GLY A 258 2.24 -37.39 -14.14
C GLY A 258 1.64 -37.04 -12.78
N GLU A 259 2.33 -36.34 -11.87
CA GLU A 259 1.73 -35.93 -10.59
C GLU A 259 1.02 -34.58 -10.73
N ALA A 260 -0.29 -34.57 -10.43
CA ALA A 260 -1.07 -33.35 -10.35
C ALA A 260 -0.68 -32.59 -9.07
N GLU A 261 0.04 -31.49 -9.21
CA GLU A 261 0.31 -30.58 -8.09
C GLU A 261 -0.81 -29.53 -7.96
N PRO A 262 -1.15 -29.11 -6.74
CA PRO A 262 -2.15 -28.06 -6.48
C PRO A 262 -1.73 -26.68 -7.02
N ILE A 263 -0.47 -26.51 -7.43
CA ILE A 263 0.05 -25.27 -8.04
C ILE A 263 0.75 -25.62 -9.35
N THR A 264 0.38 -24.91 -10.41
CA THR A 264 1.10 -25.00 -11.67
C THR A 264 2.33 -24.11 -11.64
N VAL A 265 3.51 -24.70 -11.48
CA VAL A 265 4.79 -24.00 -11.60
C VAL A 265 5.31 -24.07 -13.05
N MET A 266 5.26 -22.93 -13.73
CA MET A 266 5.89 -22.69 -15.03
C MET A 266 7.36 -22.33 -14.80
N THR A 267 8.28 -22.87 -15.59
CA THR A 267 9.73 -22.59 -15.44
C THR A 267 10.27 -22.02 -16.74
N LEU A 268 10.97 -20.89 -16.66
CA LEU A 268 11.33 -20.11 -17.84
C LEU A 268 12.76 -19.55 -17.75
N ILE A 269 13.51 -19.72 -18.85
CA ILE A 269 14.71 -18.92 -19.08
C ILE A 269 14.27 -17.61 -19.74
N SER A 270 14.37 -16.52 -19.00
CA SER A 270 13.79 -15.22 -19.38
C SER A 270 14.51 -14.60 -20.57
N ASN A 271 15.84 -14.62 -20.60
CA ASN A 271 16.65 -14.13 -21.72
C ASN A 271 17.62 -15.23 -22.24
N PRO A 272 17.14 -16.16 -23.10
CA PRO A 272 17.97 -17.25 -23.60
C PRO A 272 19.20 -16.79 -24.40
N ARG A 273 19.11 -15.67 -25.13
CA ARG A 273 20.25 -15.15 -25.92
C ARG A 273 21.36 -14.59 -25.05
N ALA A 274 21.01 -13.82 -24.01
CA ALA A 274 21.99 -13.33 -23.05
C ALA A 274 22.68 -14.50 -22.32
N VAL A 275 21.95 -15.55 -21.94
CA VAL A 275 22.51 -16.76 -21.32
C VAL A 275 23.45 -17.51 -22.27
N GLN A 276 23.19 -17.48 -23.58
CA GLN A 276 24.03 -18.13 -24.60
C GLN A 276 25.16 -17.24 -25.14
N HIS A 277 25.26 -15.99 -24.67
CA HIS A 277 26.21 -14.98 -25.17
C HIS A 277 26.15 -14.78 -26.71
N THR A 278 24.96 -14.89 -27.31
CA THR A 278 24.79 -14.68 -28.75
C THR A 278 24.66 -13.19 -29.06
N LEU A 279 25.42 -12.70 -30.05
CA LEU A 279 25.40 -11.30 -30.49
C LEU A 279 24.00 -10.85 -30.95
N VAL A 280 23.67 -9.58 -30.67
CA VAL A 280 22.44 -8.92 -31.13
C VAL A 280 22.64 -8.51 -32.59
N SER A 281 21.65 -8.79 -33.46
CA SER A 281 21.62 -8.34 -34.86
C SER A 281 21.09 -6.90 -34.97
N ASP A 282 21.48 -6.17 -36.00
CA ASP A 282 20.93 -4.84 -36.30
C ASP A 282 19.39 -4.88 -36.45
N GLY A 283 18.67 -4.06 -35.68
CA GLY A 283 17.20 -4.01 -35.67
C GLY A 283 16.60 -3.52 -34.33
N VAL A 284 15.31 -3.83 -34.10
CA VAL A 284 14.67 -3.63 -32.78
C VAL A 284 15.46 -4.41 -31.73
N PRO A 285 15.82 -3.81 -30.57
CA PRO A 285 16.52 -4.51 -29.51
C PRO A 285 15.83 -5.83 -29.17
N TYR A 286 16.60 -6.92 -29.17
CA TYR A 286 16.08 -8.27 -28.95
C TYR A 286 15.23 -8.35 -27.67
N GLU A 287 15.67 -7.67 -26.61
CA GLU A 287 15.00 -7.59 -25.32
C GLU A 287 13.58 -7.02 -25.40
N ILE A 288 13.29 -6.11 -26.34
CA ILE A 288 11.94 -5.55 -26.52
C ILE A 288 11.02 -6.63 -27.12
N ALA A 289 11.46 -7.32 -28.17
CA ALA A 289 10.71 -8.42 -28.75
C ALA A 289 10.52 -9.55 -27.72
N ARG A 290 11.57 -9.83 -26.93
CA ARG A 290 11.51 -10.82 -25.86
C ARG A 290 10.53 -10.42 -24.76
N ALA A 291 10.48 -9.15 -24.36
CA ALA A 291 9.50 -8.66 -23.39
C ALA A 291 8.06 -8.84 -23.90
N GLN A 292 7.80 -8.60 -25.18
CA GLN A 292 6.49 -8.85 -25.79
C GLN A 292 6.10 -10.33 -25.77
N GLU A 293 7.04 -11.23 -26.07
CA GLU A 293 6.84 -12.68 -25.97
C GLU A 293 6.54 -13.11 -24.52
N LEU A 294 7.31 -12.59 -23.55
CA LEU A 294 7.11 -12.87 -22.12
C LEU A 294 5.74 -12.37 -21.65
N ASN A 295 5.32 -11.18 -22.08
CA ASN A 295 4.00 -10.64 -21.76
C ASN A 295 2.87 -11.45 -22.41
N ALA A 296 3.06 -11.98 -23.62
CA ALA A 296 2.09 -12.86 -24.25
C ALA A 296 2.00 -14.23 -23.56
N LEU A 297 3.11 -14.73 -23.00
CA LEU A 297 3.19 -16.04 -22.34
C LEU A 297 2.69 -16.00 -20.89
N LEU A 298 3.06 -14.96 -20.15
CA LEU A 298 2.85 -14.84 -18.70
C LEU A 298 1.78 -13.81 -18.34
N GLY A 299 1.48 -12.87 -19.23
CA GLY A 299 0.49 -11.81 -19.02
C GLY A 299 -0.82 -12.12 -19.75
N PRO A 300 -1.46 -11.11 -20.39
CA PRO A 300 -1.02 -9.71 -20.48
C PRO A 300 -0.98 -9.01 -19.12
N ARG A 301 0.06 -8.20 -18.88
CA ARG A 301 0.21 -7.38 -17.68
C ARG A 301 -1.07 -6.57 -17.38
N GLY A 302 -1.52 -6.64 -16.13
CA GLY A 302 -2.71 -5.92 -15.66
C GLY A 302 -4.04 -6.53 -16.11
N SER A 303 -4.06 -7.74 -16.65
CA SER A 303 -5.28 -8.46 -17.03
C SER A 303 -5.50 -9.71 -16.19
N ASP A 304 -6.74 -10.20 -16.12
CA ASP A 304 -7.11 -11.43 -15.42
C ASP A 304 -6.38 -12.68 -15.95
N GLY A 305 -5.96 -12.63 -17.21
CA GLY A 305 -5.24 -13.71 -17.90
C GLY A 305 -3.79 -13.89 -17.45
N ALA A 306 -3.20 -12.88 -16.79
CA ALA A 306 -1.85 -12.93 -16.26
C ALA A 306 -1.69 -14.08 -15.25
N VAL A 307 -0.48 -14.61 -15.15
CA VAL A 307 -0.12 -15.56 -14.09
C VAL A 307 -0.27 -14.88 -12.72
N ASP A 308 -0.64 -15.67 -11.73
CA ASP A 308 -0.97 -15.16 -10.40
C ASP A 308 0.29 -14.65 -9.70
N LEU A 309 1.42 -15.36 -9.81
CA LEU A 309 2.70 -14.95 -9.22
C LEU A 309 3.86 -15.15 -10.21
N ILE A 310 4.72 -14.13 -10.36
CA ILE A 310 6.04 -14.30 -10.97
C ILE A 310 7.11 -14.20 -9.89
N CYS A 311 7.96 -15.22 -9.81
CA CYS A 311 9.22 -15.18 -9.08
C CYS A 311 10.40 -15.08 -10.06
N ASP A 312 11.07 -13.93 -10.10
CA ASP A 312 12.28 -13.74 -10.92
C ASP A 312 13.55 -13.89 -10.08
N LEU A 313 14.51 -14.67 -10.58
CA LEU A 313 15.71 -15.06 -9.84
C LEU A 313 16.93 -14.26 -10.31
N HIS A 314 17.57 -13.57 -9.37
CA HIS A 314 18.67 -12.65 -9.63
C HIS A 314 19.91 -12.97 -8.79
N ASN A 315 21.05 -12.47 -9.27
CA ASN A 315 22.27 -12.39 -8.49
C ASN A 315 22.85 -10.99 -8.52
N THR A 316 23.43 -10.58 -7.39
CA THR A 316 24.17 -9.32 -7.28
C THR A 316 25.58 -9.58 -6.78
N THR A 317 26.50 -8.73 -7.24
CA THR A 317 27.87 -8.64 -6.74
C THR A 317 27.95 -7.94 -5.37
N ALA A 318 26.91 -7.21 -4.97
CA ALA A 318 26.82 -6.55 -3.67
C ALA A 318 26.55 -7.55 -2.53
N ASN A 319 26.91 -7.19 -1.29
CA ASN A 319 26.83 -8.07 -0.12
C ASN A 319 25.42 -8.07 0.51
N MET A 320 24.39 -8.29 -0.30
CA MET A 320 22.99 -8.13 0.14
C MET A 320 22.47 -9.27 1.02
N GLY A 321 23.09 -10.46 0.97
CA GLY A 321 22.52 -11.67 1.55
C GLY A 321 21.33 -12.17 0.73
N LEU A 322 20.37 -12.85 1.37
CA LEU A 322 19.11 -13.22 0.72
C LEU A 322 18.14 -12.04 0.79
N CYS A 323 17.86 -11.41 -0.34
CA CYS A 323 16.95 -10.28 -0.43
C CYS A 323 15.76 -10.64 -1.30
N LEU A 324 14.55 -10.46 -0.77
CA LEU A 324 13.34 -10.47 -1.57
C LEU A 324 13.12 -9.05 -2.08
N ILE A 325 12.71 -8.90 -3.34
CA ILE A 325 12.43 -7.60 -3.94
C ILE A 325 10.99 -7.59 -4.42
N THR A 326 10.23 -6.61 -3.96
CA THR A 326 8.86 -6.33 -4.37
C THR A 326 8.76 -4.87 -4.83
N ASN A 327 7.69 -4.55 -5.55
CA ASN A 327 7.36 -3.17 -5.91
C ASN A 327 6.18 -2.61 -5.09
N SER A 328 5.71 -3.37 -4.10
CA SER A 328 4.58 -3.01 -3.25
C SER A 328 4.83 -3.53 -1.83
N ASP A 329 4.60 -2.67 -0.85
CA ASP A 329 4.54 -3.00 0.59
C ASP A 329 3.11 -3.22 1.07
N CYS A 330 2.16 -3.44 0.16
CA CYS A 330 0.78 -3.86 0.43
C CYS A 330 0.35 -5.09 -0.40
N ASP A 331 1.29 -5.77 -1.07
CA ASP A 331 1.06 -7.10 -1.64
C ASP A 331 1.20 -8.16 -0.54
N TRP A 332 0.09 -8.54 0.08
CA TRP A 332 0.09 -9.45 1.23
C TRP A 332 0.58 -10.85 0.90
N ILE A 333 0.38 -11.34 -0.33
CA ILE A 333 0.96 -12.63 -0.74
C ILE A 333 2.48 -12.55 -0.64
N CYS A 334 3.08 -11.51 -1.24
CA CYS A 334 4.52 -11.32 -1.22
C CYS A 334 5.07 -11.09 0.21
N LEU A 335 4.36 -10.32 1.04
CA LEU A 335 4.77 -10.02 2.41
C LEU A 335 4.66 -11.23 3.35
N HIS A 336 3.63 -12.06 3.21
CA HIS A 336 3.51 -13.31 3.97
C HIS A 336 4.53 -14.35 3.50
N ILE A 337 4.80 -14.45 2.20
CA ILE A 337 5.91 -15.27 1.67
C ILE A 337 7.24 -14.83 2.31
N TYR A 338 7.53 -13.54 2.33
CA TYR A 338 8.72 -13.00 2.96
C TYR A 338 8.81 -13.34 4.44
N LYS A 339 7.76 -13.06 5.21
CA LYS A 339 7.68 -13.38 6.65
C LYS A 339 7.94 -14.87 6.89
N TYR A 340 7.34 -15.73 6.07
CA TYR A 340 7.50 -17.17 6.16
C TYR A 340 8.93 -17.63 5.89
N ILE A 341 9.54 -17.16 4.79
CA ILE A 341 10.93 -17.47 4.43
C ILE A 341 11.88 -16.95 5.51
N GLN A 342 11.70 -15.72 5.97
CA GLN A 342 12.54 -15.13 7.01
C GLN A 342 12.48 -15.95 8.30
N ALA A 343 11.28 -16.33 8.75
CA ALA A 343 11.11 -17.15 9.96
C ALA A 343 11.76 -18.53 9.82
N ARG A 344 11.58 -19.19 8.66
CA ARG A 344 12.12 -20.52 8.39
C ARG A 344 13.64 -20.53 8.19
N ILE A 345 14.22 -19.50 7.57
CA ILE A 345 15.68 -19.42 7.38
C ILE A 345 16.40 -19.00 8.67
N SER A 346 15.78 -18.14 9.48
CA SER A 346 16.38 -17.65 10.72
C SER A 346 16.32 -18.67 11.87
N ASP A 347 15.46 -19.70 11.78
CA ASP A 347 15.37 -20.75 12.80
C ASP A 347 16.45 -21.83 12.57
N PRO A 348 17.42 -22.01 13.50
CA PRO A 348 18.49 -23.01 13.38
C PRO A 348 17.99 -24.46 13.33
N ARG A 349 16.73 -24.72 13.69
CA ARG A 349 16.13 -26.05 13.68
C ARG A 349 15.59 -26.44 12.31
N THR A 350 15.26 -25.46 11.47
CA THR A 350 14.59 -25.67 10.18
C THR A 350 15.57 -25.69 9.02
N THR A 351 16.73 -25.03 9.11
CA THR A 351 17.75 -25.09 8.05
C THR A 351 19.18 -25.17 8.59
N LYS A 352 20.03 -25.87 7.84
CA LYS A 352 21.49 -25.90 8.04
C LYS A 352 22.23 -24.80 7.27
N LEU A 353 21.51 -24.01 6.47
CA LEU A 353 22.09 -22.89 5.74
C LEU A 353 22.51 -21.82 6.75
N SER A 354 23.64 -21.20 6.43
CA SER A 354 24.32 -20.15 7.21
C SER A 354 23.36 -19.10 7.76
N SER A 355 23.79 -18.38 8.80
CA SER A 355 23.14 -17.22 9.44
C SER A 355 22.98 -16.00 8.50
N MET A 356 22.63 -16.22 7.24
CA MET A 356 22.50 -15.19 6.23
C MET A 356 21.19 -14.42 6.50
N PRO A 357 21.26 -13.09 6.65
CA PRO A 357 20.06 -12.29 6.86
C PRO A 357 19.11 -12.40 5.66
N VAL A 358 17.82 -12.48 5.96
CA VAL A 358 16.73 -12.41 4.97
C VAL A 358 16.03 -11.08 5.11
N ARG A 359 15.99 -10.29 4.04
CA ARG A 359 15.43 -8.93 4.03
C ARG A 359 14.47 -8.74 2.86
N LEU A 360 13.60 -7.74 2.99
CA LEU A 360 12.69 -7.32 1.92
C LEU A 360 13.02 -5.89 1.48
N LEU A 361 13.24 -5.71 0.18
CA LEU A 361 13.40 -4.44 -0.48
C LEU A 361 12.12 -4.10 -1.25
N ASN A 362 11.49 -2.96 -0.94
CA ASN A 362 10.41 -2.40 -1.73
C ASN A 362 10.99 -1.32 -2.66
N LEU A 363 10.94 -1.55 -3.98
CA LEU A 363 11.43 -0.59 -4.97
C LEU A 363 10.54 0.64 -5.10
N ASN A 364 9.28 0.56 -4.66
CA ASN A 364 8.33 1.66 -4.66
C ASN A 364 8.26 2.40 -6.01
N ALA A 365 8.42 1.67 -7.13
CA ALA A 365 8.38 2.28 -8.45
C ALA A 365 6.91 2.55 -8.84
N PRO A 366 6.59 3.74 -9.36
CA PRO A 366 5.27 4.03 -9.92
C PRO A 366 4.85 2.97 -10.95
N PRO A 367 3.55 2.66 -11.12
CA PRO A 367 3.09 1.64 -12.06
C PRO A 367 3.60 1.82 -13.50
N ASP A 368 3.70 3.06 -13.97
CA ASP A 368 4.24 3.45 -15.30
C ASP A 368 5.77 3.35 -15.41
N GLN A 369 6.46 3.20 -14.27
CA GLN A 369 7.91 3.03 -14.16
C GLN A 369 8.34 1.64 -13.70
N ASN A 370 7.38 0.74 -13.48
CA ASN A 370 7.67 -0.64 -13.15
C ASN A 370 7.96 -1.42 -14.44
N TYR A 371 9.25 -1.53 -14.79
CA TYR A 371 9.74 -2.16 -16.03
C TYR A 371 10.22 -3.61 -15.84
N PHE A 372 10.04 -4.18 -14.66
CA PHE A 372 10.58 -5.50 -14.30
C PHE A 372 9.75 -6.63 -14.90
N LEU A 373 10.39 -7.77 -15.23
CA LEU A 373 9.67 -8.95 -15.72
C LEU A 373 8.59 -9.42 -14.74
N ALA A 374 8.91 -9.40 -13.44
CA ALA A 374 7.98 -9.82 -12.39
C ALA A 374 6.66 -9.02 -12.41
N SER A 375 6.68 -7.78 -12.89
CA SER A 375 5.51 -6.90 -12.96
C SER A 375 4.43 -7.35 -13.95
N VAL A 376 4.71 -8.39 -14.75
CA VAL A 376 3.73 -8.97 -15.67
C VAL A 376 2.69 -9.81 -14.91
N GLY A 377 3.08 -10.42 -13.79
CA GLY A 377 2.18 -11.19 -12.93
C GLY A 377 1.29 -10.30 -12.07
N LYS A 378 0.24 -10.89 -11.49
CA LYS A 378 -0.64 -10.20 -10.51
C LYS A 378 0.13 -9.88 -9.22
N HIS A 379 0.89 -10.86 -8.74
CA HIS A 379 1.88 -10.74 -7.68
C HIS A 379 3.29 -10.81 -8.26
N ALA A 380 4.20 -9.99 -7.75
CA ALA A 380 5.53 -9.81 -8.30
C ALA A 380 6.58 -9.85 -7.20
N LEU A 381 7.40 -10.91 -7.20
CA LEU A 381 8.47 -11.10 -6.24
C LEU A 381 9.76 -11.47 -6.96
N SER A 382 10.88 -10.88 -6.57
CA SER A 382 12.19 -11.34 -7.05
C SER A 382 13.00 -11.88 -5.88
N ILE A 383 13.75 -12.95 -6.11
CA ILE A 383 14.74 -13.45 -5.16
C ILE A 383 16.11 -13.00 -5.66
N GLU A 384 16.66 -12.02 -4.98
CA GLU A 384 17.99 -11.47 -5.19
C GLU A 384 18.95 -12.08 -4.16
N ILE A 385 20.15 -12.44 -4.59
CA ILE A 385 21.14 -13.00 -3.68
C ILE A 385 22.58 -12.69 -4.09
N GLY A 386 23.33 -12.16 -3.13
CA GLY A 386 24.72 -11.81 -3.27
C GLY A 386 25.48 -11.90 -1.94
N PRO A 387 26.82 -11.79 -1.97
CA PRO A 387 27.60 -11.41 -3.15
C PRO A 387 27.97 -12.63 -4.02
N GLN A 388 27.72 -12.52 -5.32
CA GLN A 388 28.19 -13.47 -6.32
C GLN A 388 28.72 -12.71 -7.55
N PRO A 389 29.99 -12.92 -7.95
CA PRO A 389 30.48 -12.42 -9.23
C PRO A 389 29.64 -12.92 -10.41
N HIS A 390 29.30 -12.02 -11.32
CA HIS A 390 28.63 -12.39 -12.57
C HIS A 390 29.46 -13.39 -13.37
N GLY A 391 28.81 -14.35 -14.02
CA GLY A 391 29.47 -15.42 -14.77
C GLY A 391 30.05 -16.54 -13.89
N LEU A 392 29.83 -16.50 -12.58
CA LEU A 392 30.27 -17.54 -11.63
C LEU A 392 29.07 -18.12 -10.88
N VAL A 393 29.17 -19.40 -10.50
CA VAL A 393 28.20 -20.06 -9.61
C VAL A 393 28.90 -20.44 -8.31
N ARG A 394 28.38 -19.98 -7.18
CA ARG A 394 28.80 -20.44 -5.86
C ARG A 394 27.80 -21.43 -5.29
N ALA A 395 28.31 -22.50 -4.68
CA ALA A 395 27.48 -23.56 -4.14
C ALA A 395 26.58 -23.10 -2.98
N ASP A 396 27.09 -22.20 -2.12
CA ASP A 396 26.34 -21.60 -1.02
C ASP A 396 25.21 -20.71 -1.51
N ILE A 397 25.49 -19.81 -2.47
CA ILE A 397 24.50 -18.92 -3.08
C ILE A 397 23.41 -19.70 -3.79
N LEU A 398 23.78 -20.69 -4.63
CA LEU A 398 22.80 -21.52 -5.33
C LEU A 398 21.94 -22.33 -4.35
N SER A 399 22.53 -22.86 -3.28
CA SER A 399 21.79 -23.63 -2.27
C SER A 399 20.79 -22.74 -1.51
N THR A 400 21.18 -21.52 -1.14
CA THR A 400 20.25 -20.61 -0.46
C THR A 400 19.14 -20.12 -1.38
N MET A 401 19.44 -19.79 -2.64
CA MET A 401 18.40 -19.44 -3.63
C MET A 401 17.40 -20.58 -3.79
N LYS A 402 17.88 -21.82 -3.89
CA LYS A 402 17.04 -23.02 -3.99
C LYS A 402 16.13 -23.19 -2.77
N GLU A 403 16.66 -22.95 -1.57
CA GLU A 403 15.88 -23.00 -0.34
C GLU A 403 14.80 -21.91 -0.31
N GLY A 404 15.14 -20.66 -0.67
CA GLY A 404 14.17 -19.57 -0.75
C GLY A 404 13.01 -19.88 -1.71
N VAL A 405 13.32 -20.43 -2.89
CA VAL A 405 12.31 -20.90 -3.85
C VAL A 405 11.47 -22.04 -3.27
N HIS A 406 12.10 -23.00 -2.59
CA HIS A 406 11.39 -24.13 -1.98
C HIS A 406 10.38 -23.67 -0.93
N LEU A 407 10.81 -22.79 -0.01
CA LEU A 407 9.98 -22.25 1.07
C LEU A 407 8.84 -21.37 0.54
N MET A 408 9.07 -20.59 -0.52
CA MET A 408 8.00 -19.86 -1.21
C MET A 408 6.93 -20.82 -1.74
N ILE A 409 7.32 -21.90 -2.41
CA ILE A 409 6.38 -22.87 -2.97
C ILE A 409 5.68 -23.66 -1.86
N GLU A 410 6.38 -24.00 -0.77
CA GLU A 410 5.76 -24.60 0.43
C GLU A 410 4.68 -23.68 1.00
N TRP A 411 4.97 -22.38 1.15
CA TRP A 411 4.01 -21.39 1.63
C TRP A 411 2.76 -21.33 0.74
N LEU A 412 2.94 -21.26 -0.59
CA LEU A 412 1.82 -21.22 -1.53
C LEU A 412 0.94 -22.48 -1.41
N ARG A 413 1.55 -23.66 -1.22
CA ARG A 413 0.80 -24.92 -1.05
C ARG A 413 -0.03 -24.90 0.23
N LEU A 414 0.54 -24.40 1.32
CA LEU A 414 -0.15 -24.25 2.60
C LEU A 414 -1.32 -23.27 2.46
N PHE A 415 -1.08 -22.09 1.88
CA PHE A 415 -2.11 -21.08 1.65
C PHE A 415 -3.27 -21.64 0.81
N ASN A 416 -2.97 -22.25 -0.35
CA ASN A 416 -3.99 -22.84 -1.21
C ASN A 416 -4.72 -24.05 -0.60
N SER A 417 -4.16 -24.68 0.45
CA SER A 417 -4.85 -25.73 1.22
C SER A 417 -5.85 -25.19 2.25
N GLY A 418 -5.96 -23.86 2.38
CA GLY A 418 -6.80 -23.20 3.37
C GLY A 418 -6.11 -22.98 4.72
N THR A 419 -4.78 -23.12 4.79
CA THR A 419 -4.03 -22.74 6.00
C THR A 419 -4.12 -21.23 6.18
N GLU A 420 -4.58 -20.79 7.35
CA GLU A 420 -4.59 -19.39 7.75
C GLU A 420 -3.21 -18.98 8.26
N PHE A 421 -2.78 -17.78 7.88
CA PHE A 421 -1.50 -17.21 8.29
C PHE A 421 -1.73 -16.01 9.19
N GLU A 422 -1.16 -16.06 10.39
CA GLU A 422 -1.19 -14.95 11.33
C GLU A 422 -0.57 -13.69 10.73
N GLY A 423 -1.17 -12.54 11.05
CA GLY A 423 -0.63 -11.22 10.74
C GLY A 423 0.61 -10.89 11.57
N GLY A 424 1.08 -9.66 11.50
CA GLY A 424 2.17 -9.17 12.34
C GLY A 424 3.01 -8.10 11.67
N ILE A 425 4.18 -7.81 12.23
CA ILE A 425 5.04 -6.73 11.76
C ILE A 425 6.25 -7.31 11.02
N VAL A 426 6.52 -6.75 9.84
CA VAL A 426 7.71 -7.06 9.05
C VAL A 426 8.54 -5.81 8.79
N GLU A 427 9.86 -5.96 8.67
CA GLU A 427 10.76 -4.86 8.30
C GLU A 427 10.94 -4.83 6.78
N VAL A 428 10.70 -3.66 6.20
CA VAL A 428 10.77 -3.39 4.76
C VAL A 428 11.71 -2.22 4.50
N TYR A 429 12.65 -2.39 3.58
CA TYR A 429 13.55 -1.32 3.15
C TYR A 429 12.96 -0.69 1.89
N SER A 430 12.43 0.52 1.99
CA SER A 430 11.82 1.22 0.85
C SER A 430 12.85 2.07 0.13
N PHE A 431 12.89 1.97 -1.20
CA PHE A 431 13.71 2.80 -2.08
C PHE A 431 13.49 4.30 -1.81
N LEU A 432 14.58 5.07 -1.86
CA LEU A 432 14.53 6.55 -1.85
C LEU A 432 15.20 7.16 -3.06
N LYS A 433 16.48 6.83 -3.28
CA LYS A 433 17.25 7.38 -4.40
C LYS A 433 18.53 6.59 -4.63
N ASN A 434 19.05 6.69 -5.85
CA ASN A 434 20.37 6.22 -6.20
C ASN A 434 21.43 7.30 -5.92
N ILE A 435 22.62 6.86 -5.53
CA ILE A 435 23.83 7.69 -5.44
C ILE A 435 24.78 7.21 -6.52
N ASP A 436 25.18 8.10 -7.44
CA ASP A 436 26.21 7.81 -8.44
C ASP A 436 27.62 7.90 -7.83
N PHE A 437 28.59 7.31 -8.52
CA PHE A 437 29.99 7.56 -8.27
C PHE A 437 30.32 9.04 -8.52
N PRO A 438 31.27 9.63 -7.76
CA PRO A 438 31.92 10.86 -8.18
C PRO A 438 32.53 10.67 -9.55
N ARG A 439 32.21 11.57 -10.49
CA ARG A 439 32.68 11.52 -11.87
C ARG A 439 33.36 12.82 -12.26
N ASP A 440 34.30 12.69 -13.17
CA ASP A 440 34.91 13.82 -13.84
C ASP A 440 33.87 14.48 -14.76
N PRO A 441 33.72 15.82 -14.73
CA PRO A 441 32.66 16.51 -15.45
C PRO A 441 32.85 16.53 -16.97
N GLU A 442 34.07 16.30 -17.47
CA GLU A 442 34.37 16.33 -18.92
C GLU A 442 34.36 14.92 -19.53
N THR A 443 34.99 13.96 -18.85
CA THR A 443 35.15 12.58 -19.34
C THR A 443 34.03 11.65 -18.89
N HIS A 444 33.29 12.01 -17.84
CA HIS A 444 32.31 11.16 -17.15
C HIS A 444 32.87 9.87 -16.53
N ASP A 445 34.21 9.74 -16.50
CA ASP A 445 34.90 8.65 -15.82
C ASP A 445 34.75 8.81 -14.30
N ILE A 446 34.70 7.68 -13.59
CA ILE A 446 34.69 7.70 -12.12
C ILE A 446 36.00 8.29 -11.60
N THR A 447 35.93 9.07 -10.53
CA THR A 447 37.10 9.69 -9.87
C THR A 447 37.33 9.18 -8.45
N ALA A 448 36.40 8.36 -7.95
CA ALA A 448 36.45 7.73 -6.66
C ALA A 448 35.81 6.34 -6.68
N ILE A 449 36.21 5.50 -5.73
CA ILE A 449 35.64 4.16 -5.49
C ILE A 449 34.80 4.17 -4.21
N ILE A 450 33.97 3.14 -4.02
CA ILE A 450 33.28 2.93 -2.73
C ILE A 450 34.32 2.90 -1.60
N HIS A 451 34.06 3.67 -0.54
CA HIS A 451 34.98 3.73 0.59
C HIS A 451 35.07 2.36 1.28
N PRO A 452 36.25 1.91 1.76
CA PRO A 452 36.40 0.60 2.41
C PRO A 452 35.50 0.37 3.64
N GLN A 453 35.05 1.45 4.30
CA GLN A 453 34.10 1.35 5.42
C GLN A 453 32.65 1.17 4.98
N LEU A 454 32.30 1.49 3.73
CA LEU A 454 30.98 1.27 3.15
C LEU A 454 30.92 -0.03 2.35
N GLN A 455 32.04 -0.45 1.76
CA GLN A 455 32.11 -1.70 0.99
C GLN A 455 31.56 -2.88 1.79
N ASP A 456 30.68 -3.64 1.16
CA ASP A 456 30.00 -4.81 1.73
C ASP A 456 29.10 -4.53 2.96
N GLN A 457 28.78 -3.26 3.25
CA GLN A 457 27.90 -2.87 4.35
C GLN A 457 26.44 -2.64 3.91
N ASP A 458 25.94 -3.43 2.96
CA ASP A 458 24.54 -3.40 2.56
C ASP A 458 23.62 -3.63 3.77
N PHE A 459 22.54 -2.84 3.85
CA PHE A 459 21.56 -2.80 4.94
C PHE A 459 22.14 -2.42 6.32
N CYS A 460 23.38 -1.93 6.41
CA CYS A 460 23.90 -1.33 7.63
C CYS A 460 23.54 0.16 7.71
N LEU A 461 23.39 0.70 8.92
CA LEU A 461 22.99 2.10 9.09
C LEU A 461 24.13 3.04 8.67
N LEU A 462 23.91 3.85 7.64
CA LEU A 462 24.78 4.92 7.17
C LEU A 462 24.35 6.25 7.77
N LYS A 463 25.24 6.94 8.49
CA LYS A 463 24.96 8.19 9.19
C LYS A 463 25.62 9.39 8.51
N PRO A 464 25.05 10.60 8.66
CA PRO A 464 25.70 11.82 8.18
C PRO A 464 27.13 11.94 8.72
N GLY A 465 28.10 12.17 7.84
CA GLY A 465 29.52 12.21 8.14
C GLY A 465 30.28 10.88 7.96
N ASP A 466 29.61 9.75 7.78
CA ASP A 466 30.27 8.48 7.47
C ASP A 466 30.89 8.52 6.07
N PRO A 467 32.09 7.95 5.84
CA PRO A 467 32.77 7.99 4.56
C PRO A 467 32.15 7.01 3.55
N ILE A 468 31.78 7.51 2.37
CA ILE A 468 31.06 6.76 1.32
C ILE A 468 31.88 6.56 0.04
N PHE A 469 32.79 7.48 -0.28
CA PHE A 469 33.74 7.30 -1.38
C PHE A 469 35.18 7.58 -0.94
N LEU A 470 36.13 6.97 -1.64
CA LEU A 470 37.56 7.24 -1.55
C LEU A 470 38.04 7.66 -2.94
N SER A 471 38.46 8.91 -3.10
CA SER A 471 39.02 9.38 -4.37
C SER A 471 40.33 8.68 -4.70
N PHE A 472 40.70 8.65 -5.99
CA PHE A 472 41.99 8.09 -6.39
C PHE A 472 43.21 8.88 -5.86
N SER A 473 43.00 10.12 -5.40
CA SER A 473 44.02 10.91 -4.68
C SER A 473 44.11 10.56 -3.18
N GLY A 474 43.20 9.74 -2.65
CA GLY A 474 43.17 9.29 -1.25
C GLY A 474 42.30 10.13 -0.32
N GLU A 475 41.45 11.00 -0.86
CA GLU A 475 40.53 11.83 -0.07
C GLU A 475 39.19 11.12 0.14
N SER A 476 38.68 11.12 1.37
CA SER A 476 37.37 10.56 1.69
C SER A 476 36.26 11.56 1.39
N VAL A 477 35.23 11.12 0.68
CA VAL A 477 33.95 11.83 0.54
C VAL A 477 32.98 11.24 1.54
N VAL A 478 32.31 12.08 2.32
CA VAL A 478 31.38 11.67 3.37
C VAL A 478 29.93 11.76 2.92
N TYR A 479 29.05 11.04 3.59
CA TYR A 479 27.61 11.15 3.41
C TYR A 479 27.09 12.45 4.00
N GLU A 480 26.59 13.35 3.16
CA GLU A 480 26.05 14.66 3.56
C GLU A 480 24.52 14.67 3.71
N GLY A 481 23.87 13.50 3.80
CA GLY A 481 22.43 13.44 3.99
C GLY A 481 21.96 14.03 5.32
N GLY A 482 20.69 14.43 5.38
CA GLY A 482 20.08 15.02 6.58
C GLY A 482 19.61 14.00 7.63
N GLU A 483 19.61 12.71 7.32
CA GLU A 483 19.13 11.64 8.19
C GLU A 483 19.94 10.35 7.98
N PRO A 484 20.01 9.44 8.98
CA PRO A 484 20.56 8.10 8.77
C PRO A 484 19.70 7.25 7.83
N LEU A 485 20.32 6.54 6.89
CA LEU A 485 19.66 5.69 5.89
C LEU A 485 20.38 4.34 5.74
N TYR A 486 19.84 3.44 4.94
CA TYR A 486 20.42 2.11 4.69
C TYR A 486 20.83 1.97 3.21
N PRO A 487 22.12 1.84 2.90
CA PRO A 487 22.59 1.62 1.54
C PRO A 487 22.37 0.15 1.15
N VAL A 488 21.99 -0.10 -0.10
CA VAL A 488 21.83 -1.43 -0.71
C VAL A 488 22.39 -1.42 -2.13
N PHE A 489 22.63 -2.59 -2.71
CA PHE A 489 23.32 -2.74 -4.00
C PHE A 489 24.68 -2.00 -4.00
N VAL A 490 25.38 -2.03 -2.87
CA VAL A 490 26.67 -1.35 -2.74
C VAL A 490 27.67 -1.97 -3.69
N ASN A 491 28.17 -1.16 -4.62
CA ASN A 491 29.16 -1.54 -5.62
C ASN A 491 28.68 -2.62 -6.62
N GLU A 492 27.40 -2.62 -6.99
CA GLU A 492 26.90 -3.55 -8.00
C GLU A 492 27.54 -3.31 -9.38
N SER A 493 28.24 -4.32 -9.89
CA SER A 493 29.01 -4.24 -11.14
C SER A 493 28.20 -3.79 -12.36
N SER A 494 26.94 -4.22 -12.50
CA SER A 494 26.08 -3.85 -13.62
C SER A 494 25.52 -2.42 -13.52
N TYR A 495 25.73 -1.74 -12.39
CA TYR A 495 25.18 -0.41 -12.14
C TYR A 495 26.16 0.74 -12.44
N TYR A 496 27.42 0.41 -12.74
CA TYR A 496 28.44 1.39 -13.16
C TYR A 496 28.02 2.18 -14.39
N GLU A 497 27.46 1.51 -15.41
CA GLU A 497 26.93 2.14 -16.63
C GLU A 497 25.62 2.90 -16.40
N LYS A 498 24.90 2.57 -15.32
CA LYS A 498 23.62 3.19 -14.93
C LYS A 498 23.80 4.42 -14.05
N GLY A 499 25.04 4.80 -13.76
CA GLY A 499 25.32 5.91 -12.86
C GLY A 499 24.85 5.66 -11.44
N THR A 500 25.02 4.44 -10.92
CA THR A 500 24.60 4.08 -9.55
C THR A 500 25.70 3.30 -8.84
N ALA A 501 26.24 3.87 -7.76
CA ALA A 501 27.21 3.25 -6.87
C ALA A 501 26.55 2.45 -5.74
N PHE A 502 25.44 2.98 -5.21
CA PHE A 502 24.57 2.31 -4.26
C PHE A 502 23.20 3.00 -4.23
N THR A 503 22.21 2.31 -3.69
CA THR A 503 20.85 2.83 -3.52
C THR A 503 20.61 3.10 -2.04
N LEU A 504 20.05 4.27 -1.71
CA LEU A 504 19.62 4.60 -0.35
C LEU A 504 18.18 4.19 -0.12
N THR A 505 17.94 3.58 1.04
CA THR A 505 16.62 3.09 1.46
C THR A 505 16.27 3.57 2.86
N ARG A 506 14.97 3.61 3.17
CA ARG A 506 14.44 3.80 4.53
C ARG A 506 13.82 2.51 5.01
N MET A 507 14.25 2.02 6.17
CA MET A 507 13.57 0.92 6.83
C MET A 507 12.28 1.42 7.47
N LYS A 508 11.19 0.73 7.20
CA LYS A 508 9.88 0.91 7.84
C LYS A 508 9.43 -0.42 8.42
N LYS A 509 8.65 -0.35 9.49
CA LYS A 509 7.88 -1.48 10.00
C LYS A 509 6.52 -1.44 9.33
N VAL A 510 6.16 -2.52 8.64
CA VAL A 510 4.87 -2.67 7.97
C VAL A 510 4.09 -3.71 8.74
N GLU A 511 2.87 -3.35 9.16
CA GLU A 511 1.92 -4.28 9.74
C GLU A 511 1.16 -4.98 8.61
N ILE A 512 1.10 -6.31 8.67
CA ILE A 512 0.41 -7.15 7.70
C ILE A 512 -0.76 -7.84 8.40
N PRO A 513 -1.96 -7.85 7.80
CA PRO A 513 -3.11 -8.49 8.41
C PRO A 513 -2.95 -10.02 8.42
N PRO A 514 -3.70 -10.74 9.27
CA PRO A 514 -3.92 -12.16 9.08
C PRO A 514 -4.46 -12.43 7.67
N LEU A 515 -4.08 -13.57 7.09
CA LEU A 515 -4.41 -13.91 5.71
C LEU A 515 -5.04 -15.29 5.64
N ARG A 516 -6.16 -15.39 4.93
CA ARG A 516 -6.84 -16.65 4.63
C ARG A 516 -7.19 -16.78 3.15
N LEU A 517 -7.38 -18.02 2.72
CA LEU A 517 -7.85 -18.32 1.38
C LEU A 517 -9.33 -17.90 1.24
N LYS A 518 -9.66 -17.14 0.19
CA LYS A 518 -11.03 -16.86 -0.21
C LYS A 518 -11.71 -18.16 -0.63
N ARG A 519 -12.77 -18.54 0.08
CA ARG A 519 -13.61 -19.69 -0.25
C ARG A 519 -14.69 -19.23 -1.22
N ASP A 520 -14.85 -19.97 -2.31
CA ASP A 520 -15.94 -19.77 -3.28
C ASP A 520 -17.32 -20.11 -2.70
#